data_AF-A0A7V5PZK3-F1
#
_entry.id   AF-A0A7V5PZK3-F1
#
_cell.length_a   1.000
_cell.length_b   1.000
_cell.length_c   1.000
_cell.angle_alpha   90.00
_cell.angle_beta   90.00
_cell.angle_gamma   90.00
#
_symmetry.space_group_name_H-M   'P 1'
#
loop_
_entity.id
_entity.type
_entity.pdbx_description
1 polymer ?
#
loop_
_entity_poly.entity_id
_entity_poly.type
_entity_poly.pdbx_seq_one_letter_code
_entity_poly.pdbx_strand_id
1 'polypeptide(L)'
;AVISDLDEQVGRILQTLRSRNLASRTIVVYTSDHGLAIGSHGLRGKQNMYEHTIGVPFLVAGPGVPAGRRYRQPVYLRDIYPTLCELAGVPVPDNLDGRSFARVFRDVSAATYSYVVGYFGNVQRMIRTERWKLIEYPKSGRRQLFDLQADPHERHDLADDPAHRERLKQLTASLRRWQREHGDPLAASSAP
;
A
#
# COMPACT_ATOMS: atom_id res chain seq x y z
N ALA A 1 7.25 -0.28 -24.12
CA ALA A 1 7.76 1.00 -24.65
C ALA A 1 7.95 2.01 -23.54
N VAL A 2 6.90 2.65 -23.00
CA VAL A 2 7.05 3.74 -22.01
C VAL A 2 7.73 3.34 -20.69
N ILE A 3 7.52 2.11 -20.20
CA ILE A 3 8.19 1.61 -18.99
C ILE A 3 9.70 1.45 -19.23
N SER A 4 10.08 0.89 -20.38
CA SER A 4 11.48 0.67 -20.75
C SER A 4 12.22 1.98 -20.97
N ASP A 5 11.57 2.96 -21.60
CA ASP A 5 12.13 4.30 -21.77
C ASP A 5 12.35 4.99 -20.40
N LEU A 6 11.37 4.90 -19.49
CA LEU A 6 11.52 5.42 -18.13
C LEU A 6 12.67 4.75 -17.37
N ASP A 7 12.81 3.42 -17.48
CA ASP A 7 13.91 2.66 -16.86
C ASP A 7 15.28 3.15 -17.34
N GLU A 8 15.43 3.43 -18.65
CA GLU A 8 16.64 4.01 -19.21
C GLU A 8 16.93 5.40 -18.61
N GLN A 9 15.90 6.26 -18.48
CA GLN A 9 16.07 7.58 -17.87
C GLN A 9 16.46 7.49 -16.39
N VAL A 10 15.87 6.56 -15.64
CA VAL A 10 16.28 6.28 -14.24
C VAL A 10 17.73 5.81 -14.20
N GLY A 11 18.13 4.92 -15.11
CA GLY A 11 19.52 4.47 -15.25
C GLY A 11 20.51 5.63 -15.42
N ARG A 12 20.18 6.63 -16.25
CA ARG A 12 21.00 7.84 -16.45
C ARG A 12 21.16 8.67 -15.17
N ILE A 13 20.09 8.83 -14.39
CA ILE A 13 20.13 9.52 -13.09
C ILE A 13 21.04 8.76 -12.12
N LEU A 14 20.87 7.45 -12.00
CA LEU A 14 21.68 6.60 -11.11
C LEU A 14 23.16 6.59 -11.53
N GLN A 15 23.45 6.56 -12.84
CA GLN A 15 24.81 6.65 -13.35
C GLN A 15 25.45 7.99 -13.00
N THR A 16 24.68 9.09 -13.06
CA THR A 16 25.16 10.42 -12.67
C THR A 16 25.50 10.48 -11.18
N LEU A 17 24.67 9.88 -10.31
CA LEU A 17 24.98 9.77 -8.89
C LEU A 17 26.27 8.99 -8.64
N ARG A 18 26.53 7.92 -9.40
CA ARG A 18 27.76 7.12 -9.31
C ARG A 18 28.98 7.92 -9.80
N SER A 19 28.92 8.51 -10.99
CA SER A 19 30.06 9.22 -11.60
C SER A 19 30.47 10.48 -10.83
N ARG A 20 29.54 11.10 -10.11
CA ARG A 20 29.77 12.25 -9.23
C ARG A 20 30.15 11.85 -7.81
N ASN A 21 30.35 10.56 -7.53
CA ASN A 21 30.60 10.03 -6.18
C ASN A 21 29.54 10.46 -5.15
N LEU A 22 28.28 10.59 -5.57
CA LEU A 22 27.13 10.96 -4.72
C LEU A 22 26.35 9.74 -4.21
N ALA A 23 26.47 8.59 -4.88
CA ALA A 23 25.68 7.40 -4.57
C ALA A 23 25.73 6.95 -3.10
N SER A 24 26.88 7.07 -2.43
CA SER A 24 27.05 6.68 -1.02
C SER A 24 26.46 7.66 -0.01
N ARG A 25 25.92 8.80 -0.44
CA ARG A 25 25.29 9.82 0.40
C ARG A 25 23.88 10.20 -0.07
N THR A 26 23.29 9.39 -0.95
CA THR A 26 21.97 9.64 -1.53
C THR A 26 21.05 8.46 -1.26
N ILE A 27 19.89 8.74 -0.68
CA ILE A 27 18.79 7.79 -0.60
C ILE A 27 17.95 7.95 -1.87
N VAL A 28 17.68 6.84 -2.54
CA VAL A 28 16.83 6.77 -3.73
C VAL A 28 15.57 6.01 -3.34
N VAL A 29 14.42 6.63 -3.59
CA VAL A 29 13.10 5.99 -3.49
C VAL A 29 12.51 5.93 -4.89
N TYR A 30 12.16 4.73 -5.34
CA TYR A 30 11.43 4.52 -6.60
C TYR A 30 10.05 3.96 -6.29
N THR A 31 9.01 4.67 -6.74
CA THR A 31 7.62 4.29 -6.51
C THR A 31 6.70 4.86 -7.59
N SER A 32 5.42 4.53 -7.49
CA SER A 32 4.33 5.17 -8.23
C SER A 32 3.27 5.70 -7.24
N ASP A 33 2.42 6.62 -7.68
CA ASP A 33 1.28 7.15 -6.92
C ASP A 33 0.11 6.15 -6.90
N HIS A 34 -0.07 5.39 -7.98
CA HIS A 34 -1.00 4.27 -8.09
C HIS A 34 -0.66 3.38 -9.28
N GLY A 35 -1.17 2.15 -9.29
CA GLY A 35 -1.13 1.28 -10.46
C GLY A 35 -2.19 1.64 -11.52
N LEU A 36 -2.36 0.78 -12.52
CA LEU A 36 -3.25 1.02 -13.64
C LEU A 36 -3.87 -0.30 -14.13
N ALA A 37 -5.19 -0.34 -14.25
CA ALA A 37 -5.91 -1.40 -14.93
C ALA A 37 -5.80 -1.22 -16.44
N ILE A 38 -5.28 -2.24 -17.13
CA ILE A 38 -5.19 -2.30 -18.59
C ILE A 38 -5.93 -3.57 -19.05
N GLY A 39 -7.25 -3.62 -18.81
CA GLY A 39 -8.09 -4.79 -19.08
C GLY A 39 -8.19 -5.78 -17.92
N SER A 40 -7.34 -5.65 -16.89
CA SER A 40 -7.46 -6.42 -15.64
C SER A 40 -8.85 -6.24 -15.03
N HIS A 41 -9.50 -7.35 -14.69
CA HIS A 41 -10.86 -7.38 -14.14
C HIS A 41 -11.91 -6.71 -15.05
N GLY A 42 -11.63 -6.60 -16.36
CA GLY A 42 -12.48 -5.87 -17.31
C GLY A 42 -12.43 -4.35 -17.15
N LEU A 43 -11.50 -3.83 -16.36
CA LEU A 43 -11.39 -2.41 -16.02
C LEU A 43 -10.32 -1.69 -16.85
N ARG A 44 -10.50 -0.38 -16.99
CA ARG A 44 -9.50 0.55 -17.50
C ARG A 44 -9.37 1.72 -16.52
N GLY A 45 -8.16 2.17 -16.26
CA GLY A 45 -7.90 3.28 -15.34
C GLY A 45 -7.56 2.81 -13.92
N LYS A 46 -7.81 3.66 -12.93
CA LYS A 46 -7.26 3.53 -11.56
C LYS A 46 -8.30 3.65 -10.45
N GLN A 47 -9.58 3.80 -10.80
CA GLN A 47 -10.68 4.06 -9.87
C GLN A 47 -11.22 2.74 -9.27
N ASN A 48 -10.31 1.90 -8.77
CA ASN A 48 -10.62 0.60 -8.19
C ASN A 48 -9.66 0.25 -7.04
N MET A 49 -9.97 -0.81 -6.30
CA MET A 49 -9.21 -1.22 -5.11
C MET A 49 -8.42 -2.51 -5.31
N TYR A 50 -8.33 -3.04 -6.54
CA TYR A 50 -7.57 -4.26 -6.84
C TYR A 50 -6.05 -4.02 -6.72
N GLU A 51 -5.29 -5.09 -6.51
CA GLU A 51 -3.84 -5.05 -6.23
C GLU A 51 -3.06 -4.40 -7.38
N HIS A 52 -3.49 -4.59 -8.63
CA HIS A 52 -2.88 -3.94 -9.78
C HIS A 52 -3.06 -2.40 -9.82
N THR A 53 -3.89 -1.84 -8.94
CA THR A 53 -4.10 -0.40 -8.78
C THR A 53 -3.58 0.12 -7.44
N ILE A 54 -3.79 -0.60 -6.34
CA ILE A 54 -3.34 -0.13 -5.01
C ILE A 54 -1.90 -0.55 -4.67
N GLY A 55 -1.42 -1.65 -5.25
CA GLY A 55 -0.10 -2.22 -5.03
C GLY A 55 0.90 -1.63 -6.00
N VAL A 56 1.60 -0.58 -5.57
CA VAL A 56 2.62 0.11 -6.38
C VAL A 56 4.01 -0.51 -6.21
N PRO A 57 4.91 -0.38 -7.21
CA PRO A 57 6.32 -0.66 -6.98
C PRO A 57 6.83 0.22 -5.84
N PHE A 58 7.67 -0.33 -4.97
CA PHE A 58 8.26 0.43 -3.87
C PHE A 58 9.67 -0.08 -3.59
N LEU A 59 10.67 0.68 -4.00
CA LEU A 59 12.08 0.36 -3.79
C LEU A 59 12.76 1.51 -3.05
N VAL A 60 13.62 1.16 -2.09
CA VAL A 60 14.47 2.11 -1.38
C VAL A 60 15.90 1.59 -1.44
N ALA A 61 16.85 2.47 -1.75
CA ALA A 61 18.27 2.16 -1.77
C ALA A 61 19.08 3.35 -1.25
N GLY A 62 20.24 3.10 -0.65
CA GLY A 62 21.14 4.15 -0.17
C GLY A 62 21.60 3.92 1.27
N PRO A 63 22.18 4.95 1.91
CA PRO A 63 22.68 4.87 3.28
C PRO A 63 21.62 4.41 4.27
N GLY A 64 21.99 3.48 5.15
CA GLY A 64 21.09 2.94 6.18
C GLY A 64 20.04 1.93 5.67
N VAL A 65 20.02 1.62 4.37
CA VAL A 65 19.05 0.71 3.76
C VAL A 65 19.72 -0.61 3.37
N PRO A 66 19.28 -1.77 3.88
CA PRO A 66 19.85 -3.07 3.53
C PRO A 66 19.71 -3.41 2.05
N ALA A 67 20.83 -3.73 1.38
CA ALA A 67 20.82 -4.13 -0.02
C ALA A 67 20.28 -5.56 -0.23
N GLY A 68 19.59 -5.79 -1.35
CA GLY A 68 19.16 -7.13 -1.76
C GLY A 68 18.09 -7.77 -0.87
N ARG A 69 17.41 -6.99 -0.02
CA ARG A 69 16.35 -7.47 0.87
C ARG A 69 14.97 -7.20 0.28
N ARG A 70 14.03 -8.09 0.58
CA ARG A 70 12.60 -7.96 0.26
C ARG A 70 11.78 -8.06 1.54
N TYR A 71 10.84 -7.14 1.69
CA TYR A 71 9.96 -7.02 2.84
C TYR A 71 8.51 -7.25 2.41
N ARG A 72 7.69 -7.83 3.30
CA ARG A 72 6.26 -8.09 3.08
C ARG A 72 5.35 -7.25 3.96
N GLN A 73 5.95 -6.51 4.89
CA GLN A 73 5.28 -5.64 5.83
C GLN A 73 4.49 -4.58 5.06
N PRO A 74 3.22 -4.35 5.42
CA PRO A 74 2.42 -3.30 4.81
C PRO A 74 3.00 -1.92 5.11
N VAL A 75 3.05 -1.07 4.09
CA VAL A 75 3.42 0.35 4.18
C VAL A 75 2.48 1.18 3.29
N TYR A 76 2.39 2.47 3.57
CA TYR A 76 1.73 3.46 2.74
C TYR A 76 2.75 4.39 2.08
N LEU A 77 2.36 5.03 0.98
CA LEU A 77 3.18 6.09 0.36
C LEU A 77 3.47 7.26 1.31
N ARG A 78 2.53 7.59 2.21
CA ARG A 78 2.73 8.65 3.22
C ARG A 78 3.81 8.32 4.25
N ASP A 79 4.25 7.06 4.34
CA ASP A 79 5.33 6.64 5.23
C ASP A 79 6.71 7.01 4.70
N ILE A 80 6.82 7.39 3.41
CA ILE A 80 8.07 7.85 2.81
C ILE A 80 8.63 9.04 3.58
N TYR A 81 7.79 10.03 3.91
CA TYR A 81 8.26 11.26 4.55
C TYR A 81 8.91 11.02 5.93
N PRO A 82 8.22 10.41 6.92
CA PRO A 82 8.84 10.14 8.22
C PRO A 82 10.04 9.18 8.11
N THR A 83 10.02 8.23 7.16
CA THR A 83 11.15 7.32 6.94
C THR A 83 12.38 8.06 6.42
N LEU A 84 12.22 8.98 5.47
CA LEU A 84 13.33 9.79 4.95
C LEU A 84 13.89 10.73 6.01
N CYS A 85 13.04 11.31 6.87
CA CYS A 85 13.50 12.09 8.01
C CYS A 85 14.40 11.26 8.94
N GLU A 86 13.95 10.06 9.33
CA GLU A 86 14.73 9.14 10.19
C GLU A 86 16.06 8.74 9.52
N LEU A 87 16.04 8.35 8.24
CA LEU A 87 17.24 7.92 7.53
C LEU A 87 18.23 9.06 7.28
N ALA A 88 17.74 10.29 7.10
CA ALA A 88 18.57 11.48 6.94
C ALA A 88 19.07 12.06 8.27
N GLY A 89 18.61 11.55 9.41
CA GLY A 89 18.97 12.06 10.74
C GLY A 89 18.42 13.45 11.04
N VAL A 90 17.30 13.84 10.41
CA VAL A 90 16.62 15.11 10.68
C VAL A 90 15.37 14.87 11.53
N PRO A 91 14.91 15.89 12.29
CA PRO A 91 13.70 15.75 13.09
C PRO A 91 12.50 15.30 12.25
N VAL A 92 11.78 14.29 12.73
CA VAL A 92 10.49 13.88 12.16
C VAL A 92 9.43 14.82 12.72
N PRO A 93 8.62 15.47 11.87
CA PRO A 93 7.53 16.32 12.35
C PRO A 93 6.51 15.54 13.19
N ASP A 94 5.92 16.21 14.18
CA ASP A 94 4.79 15.69 14.93
C ASP A 94 3.51 15.63 14.07
N ASN A 95 2.50 14.90 14.54
CA ASN A 95 1.16 14.84 13.94
C ASN A 95 1.10 14.31 12.49
N LEU A 96 1.97 13.37 12.13
CA LEU A 96 1.90 12.66 10.86
C LEU A 96 1.02 11.40 10.96
N ASP A 97 0.18 11.17 9.95
CA ASP A 97 -0.55 9.90 9.78
C ASP A 97 0.35 8.74 9.32
N GLY A 98 1.49 9.08 8.71
CA GLY A 98 2.50 8.16 8.25
C GLY A 98 3.43 7.74 9.38
N ARG A 99 3.99 6.53 9.27
CA ARG A 99 4.92 5.98 10.27
C ARG A 99 6.18 5.50 9.58
N SER A 100 7.34 5.86 10.13
CA SER A 100 8.62 5.40 9.57
C SER A 100 8.69 3.87 9.56
N PHE A 101 9.08 3.28 8.42
CA PHE A 101 9.33 1.84 8.30
C PHE A 101 10.83 1.50 8.43
N ALA A 102 11.71 2.47 8.73
CA ALA A 102 13.15 2.22 8.82
C ALA A 102 13.51 1.17 9.89
N ARG A 103 12.68 1.03 10.95
CA ARG A 103 12.84 -0.03 11.95
C ARG A 103 12.77 -1.44 11.36
N VAL A 104 11.97 -1.65 10.31
CA VAL A 104 11.80 -2.94 9.63
C VAL A 104 13.11 -3.43 9.00
N PHE A 105 14.04 -2.51 8.68
CA PHE A 105 15.35 -2.87 8.15
C PHE A 105 16.21 -3.67 9.14
N ARG A 106 16.01 -3.46 10.45
CA ARG A 106 16.75 -4.14 11.52
C ARG A 106 15.93 -5.26 12.15
N ASP A 107 14.62 -5.09 12.23
CA ASP A 107 13.72 -6.06 12.84
C ASP A 107 12.44 -6.20 12.01
N VAL A 108 12.32 -7.32 11.31
CA VAL A 108 11.15 -7.64 10.48
C VAL A 108 9.86 -7.79 11.29
N SER A 109 9.95 -8.06 12.59
CA SER A 109 8.79 -8.17 13.47
C SER A 109 8.23 -6.79 13.88
N ALA A 110 9.00 -5.72 13.69
CA ALA A 110 8.59 -4.34 13.97
C ALA A 110 7.61 -3.77 12.91
N ALA A 111 6.69 -4.61 12.40
CA ALA A 111 5.74 -4.24 11.36
C ALA A 111 4.91 -3.01 11.78
N THR A 112 4.83 -2.04 10.88
CA THR A 112 4.24 -0.73 11.17
C THR A 112 2.71 -0.75 11.24
N TYR A 113 2.09 -1.68 10.50
CA TYR A 113 0.65 -1.86 10.41
C TYR A 113 0.28 -3.34 10.39
N SER A 114 -0.86 -3.69 10.99
CA SER A 114 -1.47 -5.03 10.83
C SER A 114 -2.34 -5.14 9.57
N TYR A 115 -2.75 -4.00 9.02
CA TYR A 115 -3.49 -3.88 7.76
C TYR A 115 -3.31 -2.48 7.14
N VAL A 116 -3.58 -2.38 5.84
CA VAL A 116 -3.73 -1.10 5.14
C VAL A 116 -5.19 -0.86 4.76
N VAL A 117 -5.60 0.40 4.71
CA VAL A 117 -6.92 0.84 4.28
C VAL A 117 -6.78 1.76 3.07
N GLY A 118 -7.57 1.48 2.04
CA GLY A 118 -7.67 2.26 0.82
C GLY A 118 -9.07 2.84 0.67
N TYR A 119 -9.19 4.00 0.07
CA TYR A 119 -10.47 4.64 -0.16
C TYR A 119 -10.48 5.43 -1.47
N PHE A 120 -11.65 5.49 -2.11
CA PHE A 120 -11.88 6.33 -3.28
C PHE A 120 -13.20 7.08 -3.07
N GLY A 121 -13.09 8.38 -2.78
CA GLY A 121 -14.22 9.23 -2.40
C GLY A 121 -15.08 8.59 -1.31
N ASN A 122 -16.40 8.60 -1.48
CA ASN A 122 -17.37 7.91 -0.62
C ASN A 122 -17.97 6.66 -1.30
N VAL A 123 -17.29 6.11 -2.31
CA VAL A 123 -17.83 5.03 -3.15
C VAL A 123 -17.12 3.69 -2.98
N GLN A 124 -15.89 3.68 -2.47
CA GLN A 124 -15.13 2.46 -2.25
C GLN A 124 -14.31 2.56 -0.95
N ARG A 125 -14.26 1.45 -0.21
CA ARG A 125 -13.34 1.22 0.89
C ARG A 125 -12.68 -0.13 0.72
N MET A 126 -11.42 -0.24 1.14
CA MET A 126 -10.67 -1.48 1.11
C MET A 126 -9.91 -1.63 2.42
N ILE A 127 -9.89 -2.85 2.96
CA ILE A 127 -8.96 -3.23 4.02
C ILE A 127 -8.17 -4.47 3.55
N ARG A 128 -6.84 -4.39 3.65
CA ARG A 128 -5.90 -5.44 3.23
C ARG A 128 -4.96 -5.78 4.37
N THR A 129 -4.95 -7.05 4.74
CA THR A 129 -3.93 -7.66 5.61
C THR A 129 -2.85 -8.31 4.74
N GLU A 130 -1.92 -9.06 5.33
CA GLU A 130 -0.95 -9.84 4.56
C GLU A 130 -1.62 -10.86 3.62
N ARG A 131 -2.68 -11.54 4.09
CA ARG A 131 -3.34 -12.63 3.36
C ARG A 131 -4.70 -12.26 2.80
N TRP A 132 -5.48 -11.45 3.50
CA TRP A 132 -6.88 -11.22 3.13
C TRP A 132 -7.14 -9.78 2.74
N LYS A 133 -8.06 -9.60 1.80
CA LYS A 133 -8.52 -8.31 1.33
C LYS A 133 -10.03 -8.26 1.21
N LEU A 134 -10.63 -7.22 1.77
CA LEU A 134 -12.04 -6.89 1.64
C LEU A 134 -12.17 -5.57 0.90
N ILE A 135 -13.05 -5.52 -0.10
CA ILE A 135 -13.47 -4.29 -0.79
C ILE A 135 -14.97 -4.11 -0.53
N GLU A 136 -15.37 -2.91 -0.10
CA GLU A 136 -16.77 -2.53 0.08
C GLU A 136 -17.15 -1.40 -0.87
N TYR A 137 -18.35 -1.48 -1.44
CA TYR A 137 -18.97 -0.47 -2.30
C TYR A 137 -20.24 0.08 -1.62
N PRO A 138 -20.10 1.05 -0.69
CA PRO A 138 -21.17 1.50 0.21
C PRO A 138 -22.49 1.82 -0.48
N LYS A 139 -22.45 2.52 -1.63
CA LYS A 139 -23.65 2.92 -2.37
C LYS A 139 -24.49 1.75 -2.91
N SER A 140 -23.85 0.63 -3.21
CA SER A 140 -24.50 -0.55 -3.79
C SER A 140 -24.71 -1.68 -2.78
N GLY A 141 -24.07 -1.60 -1.60
CA GLY A 141 -24.01 -2.70 -0.64
C GLY A 141 -23.09 -3.86 -1.05
N ARG A 142 -22.56 -3.88 -2.29
CA ARG A 142 -21.68 -4.95 -2.76
C ARG A 142 -20.38 -5.00 -1.95
N ARG A 143 -19.93 -6.22 -1.68
CA ARG A 143 -18.64 -6.53 -1.07
C ARG A 143 -17.89 -7.54 -1.93
N GLN A 144 -16.59 -7.54 -1.82
CA GLN A 144 -15.72 -8.56 -2.42
C GLN A 144 -14.68 -9.00 -1.39
N LEU A 145 -14.40 -10.29 -1.32
CA LEU A 145 -13.43 -10.87 -0.40
C LEU A 145 -12.44 -11.74 -1.17
N PHE A 146 -11.14 -11.52 -0.96
CA PHE A 146 -10.07 -12.27 -1.63
C PHE A 146 -9.07 -12.83 -0.63
N ASP A 147 -8.66 -14.09 -0.84
CA ASP A 147 -7.47 -14.69 -0.23
C ASP A 147 -6.27 -14.41 -1.16
N LEU A 148 -5.48 -13.39 -0.87
CA LEU A 148 -4.34 -12.97 -1.68
C LEU A 148 -3.19 -14.00 -1.71
N GLN A 149 -3.18 -14.96 -0.79
CA GLN A 149 -2.17 -16.03 -0.81
C GLN A 149 -2.55 -17.12 -1.80
N ALA A 150 -3.83 -17.51 -1.84
CA ALA A 150 -4.34 -18.52 -2.77
C ALA A 150 -4.68 -17.92 -4.16
N ASP A 151 -5.06 -16.65 -4.18
CA ASP A 151 -5.52 -15.90 -5.34
C ASP A 151 -4.87 -14.50 -5.39
N PRO A 152 -3.56 -14.42 -5.71
CA PRO A 152 -2.84 -13.15 -5.76
C PRO A 152 -3.31 -12.19 -6.86
N HIS A 153 -4.20 -12.66 -7.75
CA HIS A 153 -4.78 -11.87 -8.84
C HIS A 153 -6.24 -11.50 -8.60
N GLU A 154 -6.80 -11.83 -7.43
CA GLU A 154 -8.14 -11.42 -7.00
C GLU A 154 -9.22 -11.78 -8.02
N ARG A 155 -9.16 -13.01 -8.56
CA ARG A 155 -10.08 -13.53 -9.57
C ARG A 155 -11.29 -14.26 -8.98
N HIS A 156 -11.21 -14.70 -7.73
CA HIS A 156 -12.24 -15.49 -7.06
C HIS A 156 -12.81 -14.72 -5.88
N ASP A 157 -13.99 -14.16 -6.06
CA ASP A 157 -14.70 -13.45 -5.00
C ASP A 157 -15.35 -14.44 -4.01
N LEU A 158 -14.92 -14.37 -2.75
CA LEU A 158 -15.32 -15.27 -1.67
C LEU A 158 -16.38 -14.64 -0.74
N ALA A 159 -16.92 -13.46 -1.08
CA ALA A 159 -17.82 -12.73 -0.18
C ALA A 159 -19.11 -13.49 0.15
N ASP A 160 -19.62 -14.27 -0.81
CA ASP A 160 -20.87 -15.03 -0.68
C ASP A 160 -20.65 -16.48 -0.20
N ASP A 161 -19.40 -16.92 -0.04
CA ASP A 161 -19.06 -18.26 0.44
C ASP A 161 -19.33 -18.39 1.95
N PRO A 162 -20.24 -19.28 2.39
CA PRO A 162 -20.52 -19.52 3.80
C PRO A 162 -19.27 -19.86 4.63
N ALA A 163 -18.28 -20.54 4.04
CA ALA A 163 -17.03 -20.92 4.71
C ALA A 163 -16.19 -19.71 5.15
N HIS A 164 -16.40 -18.55 4.52
CA HIS A 164 -15.62 -17.33 4.75
C HIS A 164 -16.37 -16.22 5.50
N ARG A 165 -17.59 -16.50 6.01
CA ARG A 165 -18.41 -15.53 6.76
C ARG A 165 -17.70 -14.91 7.95
N GLU A 166 -17.00 -15.72 8.74
CA GLU A 166 -16.26 -15.21 9.90
C GLU A 166 -15.10 -14.30 9.49
N ARG A 167 -14.41 -14.61 8.37
CA ARG A 167 -13.35 -13.76 7.83
C ARG A 167 -13.89 -12.41 7.35
N LEU A 168 -15.01 -12.43 6.63
CA LEU A 168 -15.71 -11.23 6.17
C LEU A 168 -16.10 -10.36 7.36
N LYS A 169 -16.72 -10.94 8.39
CA LYS A 169 -17.13 -10.25 9.62
C LYS A 169 -15.95 -9.61 10.34
N GLN A 170 -14.83 -10.33 10.47
CA GLN A 170 -13.60 -9.82 11.09
C GLN A 170 -13.05 -8.60 10.36
N LEU A 171 -12.92 -8.67 9.03
CA LEU A 171 -12.38 -7.56 8.24
C LEU A 171 -13.32 -6.36 8.21
N THR A 172 -14.64 -6.58 8.11
CA THR A 172 -15.62 -5.49 8.23
C THR A 172 -15.51 -4.82 9.60
N ALA A 173 -15.37 -5.57 10.69
CA ALA A 173 -15.21 -5.00 12.02
C ALA A 173 -13.92 -4.16 12.16
N SER A 174 -12.80 -4.62 11.60
CA SER A 174 -11.54 -3.87 11.56
C SER A 174 -11.65 -2.61 10.71
N LEU A 175 -12.30 -2.68 9.54
CA LEU A 175 -12.53 -1.51 8.68
C LEU A 175 -13.40 -0.48 9.41
N ARG A 176 -14.51 -0.90 10.03
CA ARG A 176 -15.40 0.00 10.78
C ARG A 176 -14.69 0.64 11.98
N ARG A 177 -13.80 -0.09 12.65
CA ARG A 177 -12.95 0.47 13.71
C ARG A 177 -12.05 1.58 13.17
N TRP A 178 -11.31 1.28 12.11
CA TRP A 178 -10.43 2.26 11.45
C TRP A 178 -11.21 3.51 11.03
N GLN A 179 -12.40 3.33 10.45
CA GLN A 179 -13.27 4.44 10.03
C GLN A 179 -13.65 5.36 11.19
N ARG A 180 -14.00 4.82 12.36
CA ARG A 180 -14.31 5.63 13.55
C ARG A 180 -13.07 6.37 14.07
N GLU A 181 -11.94 5.67 14.16
CA GLU A 181 -10.67 6.24 14.66
C GLU A 181 -10.16 7.40 13.79
N HIS A 182 -10.46 7.39 12.49
CA HIS A 182 -9.97 8.39 11.53
C HIS A 182 -11.07 9.37 11.08
N GLY A 183 -12.24 9.38 11.73
CA GLY A 183 -13.33 10.30 11.39
C GLY A 183 -13.86 10.15 9.96
N ASP A 184 -13.82 8.94 9.41
CA ASP A 184 -14.31 8.67 8.05
C ASP A 184 -15.81 9.02 7.94
N PRO A 185 -16.24 9.82 6.95
CA PRO A 185 -17.64 10.19 6.77
C PRO A 185 -18.60 9.00 6.67
N LEU A 186 -18.13 7.85 6.19
CA LEU A 186 -18.92 6.63 6.09
C LEU A 186 -19.12 5.91 7.44
N ALA A 187 -18.38 6.28 8.49
CA ALA A 187 -18.59 5.76 9.83
C ALA A 187 -19.97 6.18 10.37
N ALA A 188 -20.36 7.44 10.15
CA ALA A 188 -21.62 8.00 10.62
C ALA A 188 -22.83 7.46 9.83
N SER A 189 -22.65 7.11 8.55
CA SER A 189 -23.70 6.56 7.69
C SER A 189 -23.96 5.06 7.92
N SER A 190 -23.24 4.42 8.85
CA SER A 190 -23.32 2.98 9.10
C SER A 190 -24.15 2.61 10.34
N ALA A 191 -24.85 3.58 10.94
CA ALA A 191 -25.92 3.29 11.89
C ALA A 191 -27.13 2.72 11.14
N PRO A 192 -27.79 1.67 11.66
CA PRO A 192 -28.98 1.07 11.06
C PRO A 192 -30.13 2.07 10.92
#